data_AF-A0A1B9G0S5-F1
#
_entry.id   AF-A0A1B9G0S5-F1
#
_cell.length_a   1.000
_cell.length_b   1.000
_cell.length_c   1.000
_cell.angle_alpha   90.00
_cell.angle_beta   90.00
_cell.angle_gamma   90.00
#
_symmetry.space_group_name_H-M   'P 1'
#
loop_
_entity.id
_entity.type
_entity.pdbx_description
1 polymer ?
#
loop_
_entity_poly.entity_id
_entity_poly.type
_entity_poly.pdbx_seq_one_letter_code
_entity_poly.pdbx_strand_id
1 'polypeptide(L)'
;MGEIHLEVQIEIHEHPNELNILGGGHNKPHIYSTVMAWDQEFGVIFKRWHDENEKKEPLECFEFIFYPLGSPHPIPDGFGPGPVNNPIIVKPEDSPKSLGLSNTVPLWVKK
;
A
#
# COMPACT_ATOMS: atom_id res chain seq x y z
N MET A 1 27.31 5.59 -20.67
CA MET A 1 26.42 6.25 -19.69
C MET A 1 25.54 5.15 -19.12
N GLY A 2 25.69 4.82 -17.84
CA GLY A 2 24.91 3.74 -17.21
C GLY A 2 23.52 4.25 -16.84
N GLU A 3 22.48 3.49 -17.17
CA GLU A 3 21.13 3.75 -16.66
C GLU A 3 21.15 3.65 -15.13
N ILE A 4 20.81 4.76 -14.46
CA ILE A 4 20.56 4.76 -13.03
C ILE A 4 19.20 4.08 -12.86
N HIS A 5 19.23 2.80 -12.51
CA HIS A 5 18.05 2.07 -12.08
C HIS A 5 17.70 2.57 -10.68
N LEU A 6 16.73 3.47 -10.60
CA LEU A 6 16.19 3.91 -9.33
C LEU A 6 15.23 2.82 -8.83
N GLU A 7 15.53 2.27 -7.66
CA GLU A 7 14.67 1.30 -6.99
C GLU A 7 13.93 1.99 -5.84
N VAL A 8 12.70 1.53 -5.59
CA VAL A 8 11.82 2.03 -4.53
C VAL A 8 11.35 0.86 -3.67
N GLN A 9 11.40 1.04 -2.36
CA GLN A 9 10.86 0.11 -1.39
C GLN A 9 9.35 0.31 -1.29
N ILE A 10 8.58 -0.76 -1.43
CA ILE A 10 7.13 -0.77 -1.22
C ILE A 10 6.84 -1.51 0.08
N GLU A 11 5.94 -0.96 0.89
CA GLU A 11 5.40 -1.62 2.07
C GLU A 11 3.88 -1.63 1.96
N ILE A 12 3.26 -2.80 1.95
CA ILE A 12 1.81 -2.97 1.89
C ILE A 12 1.33 -3.38 3.27
N HIS A 13 0.58 -2.49 3.91
CA HIS A 13 0.01 -2.63 5.25
C HIS A 13 -1.44 -3.08 5.15
N GLU A 14 -1.77 -4.19 5.82
CA GLU A 14 -3.16 -4.62 5.94
C GLU A 14 -3.91 -3.81 7.01
N HIS A 15 -5.16 -3.43 6.70
CA HIS A 15 -5.99 -2.72 7.67
C HIS A 15 -6.29 -3.62 8.88
N PRO A 16 -6.16 -3.12 10.12
CA PRO A 16 -6.35 -3.89 11.34
C PRO A 16 -7.79 -4.40 11.57
N ASN A 17 -8.75 -4.07 10.71
CA ASN A 17 -10.13 -4.56 10.81
C ASN A 17 -10.29 -6.03 10.39
N GLU A 18 -9.27 -6.63 9.77
CA GLU A 18 -9.24 -8.09 9.51
C GLU A 18 -8.56 -8.89 10.64
N LEU A 19 -8.03 -8.21 11.67
CA LEU A 19 -7.35 -8.83 12.81
C LEU A 19 -8.35 -9.25 13.92
N ASN A 20 -9.10 -10.33 13.66
CA ASN A 20 -9.81 -11.16 14.64
C ASN A 20 -10.78 -10.46 15.64
N ILE A 21 -12.05 -10.40 15.25
CA ILE A 21 -13.12 -10.92 16.12
C ILE A 21 -12.80 -12.41 16.28
N LEU A 22 -12.07 -12.78 17.34
CA LEU A 22 -12.03 -14.06 18.04
C LEU A 22 -10.67 -14.21 18.76
N GLY A 23 -10.68 -13.85 20.04
CA GLY A 23 -9.87 -14.49 21.08
C GLY A 23 -8.34 -14.53 20.92
N GLY A 24 -7.67 -13.54 21.52
CA GLY A 24 -6.42 -13.75 22.25
C GLY A 24 -5.18 -14.18 21.45
N GLY A 25 -4.33 -13.20 21.15
CA GLY A 25 -2.91 -13.44 20.86
C GLY A 25 -2.39 -12.68 19.64
N HIS A 26 -1.59 -11.65 19.88
CA HIS A 26 -0.53 -11.18 18.96
C HIS A 26 -0.93 -10.96 17.48
N ASN A 27 -1.96 -10.16 17.24
CA ASN A 27 -2.26 -9.68 15.90
C ASN A 27 -1.43 -8.42 15.57
N LYS A 28 -0.16 -8.60 15.20
CA LYS A 28 0.60 -7.55 14.53
C LYS A 28 0.09 -7.48 13.07
N PRO A 29 -0.20 -6.29 12.52
CA PRO A 29 -0.53 -6.16 11.11
C PRO A 29 0.59 -6.78 10.26
N HIS A 30 0.22 -7.65 9.32
CA HIS A 30 1.17 -8.22 8.37
C HIS A 30 1.57 -7.09 7.40
N ILE A 31 2.88 -6.85 7.28
CA ILE A 31 3.43 -5.87 6.34
C ILE A 31 4.15 -6.66 5.27
N TYR A 32 3.64 -6.62 4.05
CA TYR A 32 4.34 -7.14 2.88
C TYR A 32 5.34 -6.11 2.40
N SER A 33 6.59 -6.51 2.17
CA SER A 33 7.69 -5.59 1.84
C SER A 33 8.45 -6.12 0.63
N THR A 34 8.55 -5.30 -0.42
CA THR A 34 9.28 -5.65 -1.65
C THR A 34 9.91 -4.42 -2.30
N VAL A 35 10.95 -4.63 -3.10
CA VAL A 35 11.55 -3.59 -3.95
C VAL A 35 10.95 -3.67 -5.35
N MET A 36 10.74 -2.51 -5.99
CA MET A 36 10.35 -2.40 -7.39
C MET A 36 11.15 -1.30 -8.09
N ALA A 37 11.25 -1.35 -9.42
CA ALA A 37 11.87 -0.26 -10.18
C ALA A 37 10.97 1.00 -10.14
N TRP A 38 11.59 2.18 -10.14
CA TRP A 38 10.89 3.46 -10.01
C TRP A 38 9.86 3.71 -11.13
N ASP A 39 10.09 3.17 -12.32
CA ASP A 39 9.21 3.26 -13.48
C ASP A 39 8.32 2.03 -13.69
N GLN A 40 8.41 1.03 -12.80
CA GLN A 40 7.58 -0.17 -12.87
C GLN A 40 6.14 0.13 -12.42
N GLU A 41 5.18 -0.50 -13.07
CA GLU A 41 3.76 -0.44 -12.71
C GLU A 41 3.47 -1.19 -11.40
N PHE A 42 2.63 -0.60 -10.55
CA PHE A 42 2.23 -1.19 -9.27
C PHE A 42 1.43 -2.49 -9.43
N GLY A 43 0.76 -2.70 -10.58
CA GLY A 43 0.02 -3.92 -10.87
C GLY A 43 0.84 -5.20 -10.72
N VAL A 44 2.17 -5.13 -10.99
CA VAL A 44 3.08 -6.26 -10.76
C VAL A 44 3.20 -6.59 -9.26
N ILE A 45 3.29 -5.55 -8.43
CA ILE A 45 3.43 -5.69 -6.98
C ILE A 45 2.11 -6.10 -6.33
N PHE A 46 0.99 -5.55 -6.80
CA PHE A 46 -0.34 -5.92 -6.34
C PHE A 46 -0.65 -7.39 -6.58
N LYS A 47 -0.29 -7.90 -7.76
CA LYS A 47 -0.43 -9.32 -8.08
C LYS A 47 0.44 -10.21 -7.19
N ARG A 48 1.73 -9.85 -7.00
CA ARG A 48 2.62 -10.61 -6.11
C ARG A 48 2.10 -10.64 -4.68
N TRP A 49 1.66 -9.49 -4.16
CA TRP A 49 1.04 -9.42 -2.85
C TRP A 49 -0.20 -10.32 -2.75
N HIS A 50 -1.07 -10.30 -3.75
CA HIS A 50 -2.29 -11.11 -3.77
C HIS A 50 -2.00 -12.62 -3.79
N ASP A 51 -1.07 -13.04 -4.65
CA ASP A 51 -0.63 -14.43 -4.77
C ASP A 51 0.07 -14.92 -3.48
N GLU A 52 0.96 -14.11 -2.88
CA GLU A 52 1.72 -14.47 -1.67
C GLU A 52 0.89 -14.48 -0.38
N ASN A 53 -0.17 -13.66 -0.30
CA ASN A 53 -1.07 -13.62 0.86
C ASN A 53 -2.31 -14.54 0.69
N GLU A 54 -2.30 -15.41 -0.32
CA GLU A 54 -3.35 -16.40 -0.62
C GLU A 54 -4.77 -15.80 -0.54
N LYS A 55 -4.96 -14.58 -1.08
CA LYS A 55 -6.23 -13.86 -1.00
C LYS A 55 -7.31 -14.59 -1.80
N LYS A 56 -8.47 -14.83 -1.18
CA LYS A 56 -9.57 -15.61 -1.77
C LYS A 56 -10.37 -14.79 -2.78
N GLU A 57 -10.53 -13.50 -2.52
CA GLU A 57 -11.26 -12.56 -3.35
C GLU A 57 -10.39 -12.12 -4.54
N PRO A 58 -11.00 -11.75 -5.68
CA PRO A 58 -10.27 -11.16 -6.80
C PRO A 58 -9.47 -9.90 -6.41
N LEU A 59 -8.33 -9.65 -7.07
CA LEU A 59 -7.49 -8.46 -6.82
C LEU A 59 -8.27 -7.13 -6.95
N GLU A 60 -9.25 -7.08 -7.86
CA GLU A 60 -10.15 -5.93 -8.06
C GLU A 60 -11.02 -5.59 -6.85
N CYS A 61 -11.17 -6.51 -5.88
CA CYS A 61 -11.84 -6.24 -4.61
C CYS A 61 -10.95 -5.52 -3.60
N PHE A 62 -9.70 -5.18 -3.95
CA PHE A 62 -8.78 -4.52 -3.06
C PHE A 62 -8.36 -3.16 -3.61
N GLU A 63 -8.47 -2.13 -2.77
CA GLU A 63 -7.97 -0.78 -3.03
C GLU A 63 -6.63 -0.58 -2.30
N PHE A 64 -5.61 -0.14 -3.03
CA PHE A 64 -4.32 0.22 -2.47
C PHE A 64 -4.23 1.73 -2.33
N ILE A 65 -3.97 2.20 -1.12
CA ILE A 65 -4.08 3.61 -0.77
C ILE A 65 -2.72 4.10 -0.27
N PHE A 66 -2.17 5.12 -0.95
CA PHE A 66 -1.00 5.83 -0.48
C PHE A 66 -1.42 7.07 0.31
N TYR A 67 -0.83 7.25 1.50
CA TYR A 67 -0.98 8.46 2.31
C TYR A 67 0.32 9.29 2.26
N PRO A 68 0.32 10.45 1.60
CA PRO A 68 1.49 11.33 1.56
C PRO A 68 1.88 11.80 2.98
N LEU A 69 3.18 11.76 3.28
CA LEU A 69 3.76 12.20 4.56
C LEU A 69 3.17 13.57 5.00
N GLY A 70 2.57 13.56 6.19
CA GLY A 70 1.74 14.64 6.76
C GLY A 70 0.43 14.14 7.39
N SER A 71 -0.01 12.92 7.05
CA SER A 71 -1.12 12.21 7.70
C SER A 71 -0.58 10.96 8.40
N PRO A 72 -0.58 10.89 9.75
CA PRO A 72 0.13 9.82 10.45
C PRO A 72 -0.54 8.45 10.37
N HIS A 73 -1.82 8.36 9.97
CA HIS A 73 -2.56 7.10 9.89
C HIS A 73 -3.72 7.26 8.90
N PRO A 74 -4.27 6.18 8.32
CA PRO A 74 -5.65 6.20 7.84
C PRO A 74 -6.52 6.67 9.00
N ILE A 75 -7.03 7.91 8.94
CA ILE A 75 -7.98 8.40 9.92
C ILE A 75 -9.22 7.52 9.76
N PRO A 76 -9.69 6.83 10.82
CA PRO A 76 -10.94 6.08 10.77
C PRO A 76 -12.05 7.00 10.24
N ASP A 77 -12.87 6.51 9.31
CA ASP A 77 -13.98 7.26 8.71
C ASP A 77 -14.77 7.99 9.81
N GLY A 78 -14.67 9.33 9.86
CA GLY A 78 -15.40 10.19 10.79
C GLY A 78 -14.59 11.08 11.75
N PHE A 79 -13.26 11.05 11.76
CA PHE A 79 -12.46 11.82 12.74
C PHE A 79 -11.81 13.12 12.19
N GLY A 80 -12.63 14.15 11.93
CA GLY A 80 -12.22 15.57 11.92
C GLY A 80 -11.27 16.07 10.81
N PRO A 81 -11.16 17.39 10.61
CA PRO A 81 -10.41 17.99 9.49
C PRO A 81 -8.93 18.15 9.86
N GLY A 82 -8.13 17.09 9.66
CA GLY A 82 -6.67 17.18 9.57
C GLY A 82 -6.21 17.73 8.21
N PRO A 83 -4.95 18.18 8.08
CA PRO A 83 -4.46 18.83 6.85
C PRO A 83 -4.67 17.92 5.64
N VAL A 84 -5.27 18.51 4.60
CA VAL A 84 -5.82 17.83 3.43
C VAL A 84 -4.71 17.31 2.52
N ASN A 85 -4.03 16.24 2.95
CA ASN A 85 -3.26 15.37 2.07
C ASN A 85 -4.21 14.24 1.67
N ASN A 86 -4.93 14.45 0.57
CA ASN A 86 -5.92 13.49 0.11
C ASN A 86 -5.27 12.11 -0.12
N PRO A 87 -5.89 11.02 0.37
CA PRO A 87 -5.42 9.67 0.05
C PRO A 87 -5.41 9.48 -1.46
N ILE A 88 -4.33 8.89 -1.97
CA ILE A 88 -4.20 8.56 -3.39
C ILE A 88 -4.54 7.08 -3.53
N ILE A 89 -5.63 6.78 -4.24
CA ILE A 89 -5.94 5.41 -4.66
C ILE A 89 -4.98 5.06 -5.79
N VAL A 90 -4.01 4.20 -5.49
CA VAL A 90 -2.98 3.77 -6.44
C VAL A 90 -3.61 2.76 -7.40
N LYS A 91 -3.55 3.07 -8.70
CA LYS A 91 -4.06 2.19 -9.75
C LYS A 91 -2.98 1.21 -10.21
N PRO A 92 -3.35 0.03 -10.74
CA PRO A 92 -2.37 -0.92 -11.26
C PRO A 92 -1.42 -0.34 -12.30
N GLU A 93 -1.89 0.60 -13.13
CA GLU A 93 -1.13 1.31 -14.16
C GLU A 93 -0.24 2.44 -13.63
N ASP A 94 -0.39 2.84 -12.35
CA ASP A 94 0.50 3.82 -11.75
C ASP A 94 1.89 3.23 -11.51
N SER A 95 2.90 4.10 -11.41
CA SER A 95 4.27 3.76 -11.00
C SER A 95 4.73 4.73 -9.93
N PRO A 96 5.77 4.39 -9.14
CA PRO A 96 6.39 5.36 -8.24
C PRO A 96 6.76 6.67 -8.96
N LYS A 97 7.24 6.57 -10.21
CA LYS A 97 7.54 7.71 -11.08
C LYS A 97 6.32 8.55 -11.43
N SER A 98 5.19 7.95 -11.83
CA SER A 98 3.98 8.71 -12.20
C SER A 98 3.40 9.45 -10.99
N LEU A 99 3.52 8.87 -9.80
CA LEU A 99 3.04 9.45 -8.54
C LEU A 99 4.07 10.36 -7.86
N GLY A 100 5.26 10.56 -8.44
CA GLY A 100 6.33 11.38 -7.87
C GLY A 100 6.87 10.85 -6.54
N LEU A 101 6.78 9.54 -6.32
CA LEU A 101 7.19 8.85 -5.10
C LEU A 101 8.67 8.46 -5.18
N SER A 102 9.36 8.55 -4.05
CA SER A 102 10.77 8.18 -3.92
C SER A 102 11.03 7.51 -2.57
N ASN A 103 12.04 6.66 -2.49
CA ASN A 103 12.46 5.94 -1.28
C ASN A 103 11.52 4.79 -0.87
N THR A 104 10.75 4.96 0.20
CA THR A 104 9.81 3.97 0.74
C THR A 104 8.38 4.46 0.56
N VAL A 105 7.54 3.62 -0.03
CA VAL A 105 6.13 3.90 -0.31
C VAL A 105 5.25 2.99 0.55
N PRO A 106 4.68 3.51 1.66
CA PRO A 106 3.67 2.79 2.43
C PRO A 106 2.31 2.84 1.74
N LEU A 107 1.81 1.68 1.36
CA LEU A 107 0.47 1.45 0.81
C LEU A 107 -0.40 0.74 1.83
N TRP A 108 -1.66 1.14 1.92
CA TRP A 108 -2.65 0.52 2.79
C TRP A 108 -3.67 -0.21 1.95
N VAL A 109 -3.98 -1.45 2.32
CA VAL A 109 -4.99 -2.24 1.63
C VAL A 109 -6.33 -2.05 2.31
N LYS A 110 -7.32 -1.67 1.51
CA LYS A 110 -8.73 -1.67 1.86
C LYS A 110 -9.46 -2.68 0.97
N LYS A 111 -10.44 -3.37 1.52
CA LYS A 111 -11.36 -4.24 0.81
C LYS A 111 -12.70 -3.55 0.61
#